data_AF-A0AA86IAM1-F1
#
_entry.id   AF-A0AA86IAM1-F1
#
_cell.length_a   1.000
_cell.length_b   1.000
_cell.length_c   1.000
_cell.angle_alpha   90.00
_cell.angle_beta   90.00
_cell.angle_gamma   90.00
#
_symmetry.space_group_name_H-M   'P 1'
#
loop_
_entity.id
_entity.type
_entity.pdbx_description
1 polymer ?
#
loop_
_entity_poly.entity_id
_entity_poly.type
_entity_poly.pdbx_seq_one_letter_code
_entity_poly.pdbx_strand_id
1 'polypeptide(L)' 'MAQLNVIIVDDRPSWIKKEDELAVCQTHCSLFKKCSTRCGTECKRFGGNVIPKIRRGGK' A
#
# COMPACT_ATOMS: atom_id res chain seq x y z
N MET A 1 30.62 -14.25 13.25
CA MET A 1 29.80 -14.42 12.03
C MET A 1 29.75 -13.07 11.34
N ALA A 2 30.43 -12.91 10.21
CA ALA A 2 30.42 -11.65 9.47
C ALA A 2 29.04 -11.48 8.83
N GLN A 3 28.31 -10.43 9.22
CA GLN A 3 27.06 -10.06 8.56
C GLN A 3 27.43 -9.40 7.23
N LEU A 4 27.12 -10.08 6.12
CA LEU A 4 27.23 -9.47 4.79
C LEU A 4 26.11 -8.44 4.66
N ASN A 5 26.49 -7.19 4.41
CA ASN A 5 25.54 -6.10 4.22
C ASN A 5 25.00 -6.16 2.80
N VAL A 6 23.95 -6.96 2.59
CA VAL A 6 23.31 -7.16 1.29
C VAL A 6 22.21 -6.13 1.11
N ILE A 7 22.35 -5.26 0.10
CA ILE A 7 21.34 -4.26 -0.26
C ILE A 7 20.45 -4.89 -1.34
N ILE A 8 19.20 -5.18 -0.99
CA ILE A 8 18.19 -5.62 -1.96
C ILE A 8 17.56 -4.36 -2.56
N VAL A 9 17.81 -4.12 -3.85
CA VAL A 9 17.22 -3.01 -4.60
C VAL A 9 16.17 -3.58 -5.54
N ASP A 10 14.94 -3.06 -5.46
CA ASP A 10 13.90 -3.35 -6.43
C ASP A 10 14.08 -2.39 -7.62
N ASP A 11 14.52 -2.90 -8.77
CA ASP A 11 14.75 -2.15 -10.00
C ASP A 11 13.51 -2.06 -10.90
N ARG A 12 12.38 -2.63 -10.47
CA ARG A 12 11.15 -2.62 -11.27
C ARG A 12 10.67 -1.19 -11.48
N PRO A 13 10.07 -0.90 -12.65
CA PRO A 13 9.46 0.38 -12.94
C PRO A 13 8.49 0.84 -11.85
N SER A 14 8.45 2.15 -11.61
CA SER A 14 7.60 2.76 -10.56
C SER A 14 6.10 2.44 -10.72
N TRP A 15 5.64 2.22 -11.95
CA TRP A 15 4.25 1.83 -12.21
C TRP A 15 3.93 0.43 -11.69
N ILE A 16 4.88 -0.53 -11.81
CA ILE A 16 4.71 -1.89 -11.26
C ILE A 16 4.63 -1.83 -9.74
N LYS A 17 5.54 -1.09 -9.10
CA LYS A 17 5.52 -0.89 -7.64
C LYS A 17 4.19 -0.32 -7.16
N LYS A 18 3.61 0.61 -7.92
CA LYS A 18 2.31 1.21 -7.61
C LYS A 18 1.15 0.22 -7.79
N GLU A 19 1.23 -0.69 -8.77
CA GLU A 19 0.24 -1.76 -8.91
C GLU A 19 0.33 -2.79 -7.80
N ASP A 20 1.55 -3.18 -7.37
CA ASP A 20 1.75 -4.04 -6.19
C ASP A 20 1.13 -3.41 -4.93
N GLU A 21 1.39 -2.13 -4.68
CA GLU A 21 0.79 -1.35 -3.60
C GLU A 21 -0.75 -1.38 -3.66
N LEU A 22 -1.33 -1.20 -4.86
CA LEU A 22 -2.77 -1.27 -5.07
C LEU A 22 -3.31 -2.68 -4.81
N ALA A 23 -2.60 -3.72 -5.25
CA ALA A 23 -2.97 -5.12 -5.07
C ALA A 23 -2.94 -5.53 -3.60
N VAL A 24 -1.94 -5.08 -2.84
CA VAL A 24 -1.89 -5.24 -1.36
C VAL A 24 -3.11 -4.60 -0.73
N CYS A 25 -3.41 -3.36 -1.12
CA CYS A 25 -4.60 -2.65 -0.65
C CYS A 25 -5.89 -3.41 -0.97
N GLN A 26 -6.02 -3.96 -2.17
CA GLN A 26 -7.20 -4.73 -2.59
C GLN A 26 -7.34 -6.06 -1.85
N THR A 27 -6.22 -6.75 -1.63
CA THR A 27 -6.19 -8.09 -1.00
C THR A 27 -6.43 -8.01 0.50
N HIS A 28 -5.86 -7.01 1.17
CA HIS A 28 -5.89 -6.91 2.64
C HIS A 28 -6.92 -5.90 3.19
N CYS A 29 -7.35 -4.89 2.42
CA CYS A 29 -8.28 -3.87 2.91
C CYS A 29 -9.73 -4.20 2.56
N SER A 30 -10.53 -4.55 3.57
CA SER A 30 -11.99 -4.75 3.42
C SER A 30 -12.75 -3.51 2.93
N LEU A 31 -12.17 -2.31 3.10
CA LEU A 31 -12.76 -1.05 2.68
C LEU A 31 -12.24 -0.58 1.31
N PHE A 32 -11.49 -1.40 0.58
CA PHE A 32 -10.91 -1.03 -0.71
C PHE A 32 -11.94 -0.45 -1.69
N LYS A 33 -13.12 -1.10 -1.81
CA LYS A 33 -14.21 -0.64 -2.69
C LYS A 33 -14.76 0.75 -2.32
N LYS A 34 -14.62 1.17 -1.05
CA LYS A 34 -15.08 2.46 -0.52
C LYS A 34 -13.95 3.48 -0.37
N CYS A 35 -12.70 3.05 -0.59
CA CYS A 35 -11.51 3.87 -0.44
C CYS A 35 -11.18 4.57 -1.76
N SER A 36 -11.16 5.90 -1.74
CA SER A 36 -10.78 6.72 -2.91
C SER A 36 -9.27 6.96 -2.98
N THR A 37 -8.53 6.81 -1.88
CA THR A 37 -7.09 7.09 -1.85
C THR A 37 -6.26 5.95 -2.45
N ARG A 38 -6.61 4.70 -2.13
CA ARG A 38 -5.92 3.48 -2.62
C ARG A 38 -4.38 3.58 -2.58
N CYS A 39 -3.85 3.93 -1.41
CA CYS A 39 -2.44 4.25 -1.18
C CYS A 39 -1.57 3.05 -0.77
N GLY A 40 -2.02 1.82 -0.96
CA GLY A 40 -1.25 0.62 -0.61
C GLY A 40 -0.80 0.58 0.85
N THR A 41 0.45 0.20 1.08
CA THR A 41 1.09 0.03 2.40
C THR A 41 1.21 1.36 3.15
N GLU A 42 1.27 2.48 2.44
CA GLU A 42 1.30 3.83 3.02
C GLU A 42 -0.02 4.24 3.69
N CYS A 43 -1.07 3.43 3.58
CA CYS A 43 -2.32 3.65 4.28
C CYS A 43 -2.11 3.57 5.80
N LYS A 44 -2.69 4.53 6.54
CA LYS A 44 -2.69 4.56 8.01
C LYS A 44 -3.23 3.29 8.68
N ARG A 45 -4.03 2.50 7.96
CA ARG A 45 -4.54 1.21 8.45
C ARG A 45 -3.48 0.08 8.40
N PHE A 46 -2.45 0.23 7.57
CA PHE A 46 -1.32 -0.69 7.46
C PHE A 46 -0.06 -0.18 8.18
N GLY A 47 -0.15 0.96 8.88
CA GLY A 47 0.98 1.56 9.59
C GLY A 47 1.67 2.71 8.85
N GLY A 48 1.21 3.08 7.64
CA GLY A 48 1.72 4.23 6.91
C GLY A 48 1.18 5.57 7.39
N ASN A 49 1.57 6.65 6.71
CA ASN A 49 1.22 8.02 7.12
C ASN A 49 -0.03 8.60 6.43
N VAL A 50 -0.53 7.94 5.38
CA VAL A 50 -1.61 8.50 4.56
C VAL A 50 -2.97 8.12 5.16
N ILE A 51 -3.76 9.13 5.55
CA ILE A 51 -5.13 8.91 6.01
C ILE A 51 -6.03 8.57 4.80
N PRO A 52 -6.57 7.34 4.71
CA PRO A 52 -7.39 6.94 3.56
C PRO A 52 -8.73 7.67 3.56
N LYS A 53 -9.11 8.22 2.41
CA LYS A 53 -10.43 8.81 2.18
C LYS A 53 -11.43 7.69 1.93
N ILE A 54 -12.17 7.30 2.96
CA ILE A 54 -13.19 6.27 2.88
C ILE A 54 -14.55 6.96 2.75
N ARG A 55 -15.28 6.68 1.66
CA ARG A 55 -16.68 7.10 1.54
C ARG A 55 -17.49 6.36 2.62
N ARG A 56 -17.89 7.09 3.66
CA ARG A 56 -18.99 6.66 4.53
C ARG A 56 -20.25 6.86 3.69
N GLY A 57 -20.89 5.76 3.29
CA GLY A 57 -22.15 5.83 2.56
C GLY A 57 -23.11 6.71 3.34
N GLY A 58 -23.63 7.77 2.71
CA GLY A 58 -24.83 8.42 3.20
C GLY A 58 -25.92 7.35 3.23
N LYS A 59 -26.51 7.13 4.40
CA LYS A 59 -27.88 6.63 4.44
C LYS A 59 -28.79 7.71 3.86
#